data_AF-A0A218WPG1-F1
#
_entry.id   AF-A0A218WPG1-F1
#
_cell.length_a   1.000
_cell.length_b   1.000
_cell.length_c   1.000
_cell.angle_alpha   90.00
_cell.angle_beta   90.00
_cell.angle_gamma   90.00
#
_symmetry.space_group_name_H-M   'P 1'
#
loop_
_entity.id
_entity.type
_entity.pdbx_description
1 polymer ?
#
loop_
_entity_poly.entity_id
_entity_poly.type
_entity_poly.pdbx_seq_one_letter_code
_entity_poly.pdbx_strand_id
1 'polypeptide(L)'
;MRRAAARPDSSDNYFHIAMAIDDLDLLHFQSHLKRGQLTMVRDVLATTFRQSRDPMVMERAMRQVKHMKHGQCNEVQAIDSLDGCEVPINIHQFFAGFTTLQFDARKWPQLLKLKDWPPSSLSNARLPRHGAKFVACLPFKEYTHPDEGPLNISIHLHENTLKPDMGPKAHIGYGVEPELGAGIPSQNPL
;
A
#
# COMPACT_ATOMS: atom_id res chain seq x y z
N MET A 1 15.57 -3.31 18.59
CA MET A 1 14.70 -4.49 18.38
C MET A 1 13.36 -4.25 19.06
N ARG A 2 12.23 -4.54 18.41
CA ARG A 2 10.87 -4.44 18.98
C ARG A 2 10.14 -5.76 18.75
N ARG A 3 9.33 -6.19 19.73
CA ARG A 3 8.54 -7.43 19.63
C ARG A 3 7.35 -7.20 18.68
N ALA A 4 7.24 -8.02 17.63
CA ALA A 4 6.11 -8.08 16.70
C ALA A 4 5.11 -9.19 17.07
N ALA A 5 5.60 -10.33 17.55
CA ALA A 5 4.78 -11.49 17.87
C ALA A 5 5.25 -12.17 19.16
N ALA A 6 4.44 -13.13 19.64
CA ALA A 6 4.76 -13.95 20.80
C ALA A 6 4.43 -15.42 20.47
N ARG A 7 5.09 -15.96 19.44
CA ARG A 7 4.98 -17.38 19.09
C ARG A 7 5.99 -18.17 19.93
N PRO A 8 5.57 -19.20 20.70
CA PRO A 8 6.51 -20.07 21.38
C PRO A 8 7.42 -20.72 20.32
N ASP A 9 8.73 -20.74 20.58
CA ASP A 9 9.76 -21.37 19.74
C ASP A 9 10.14 -20.67 18.43
N SER A 10 9.78 -19.39 18.24
CA SER A 10 10.27 -18.59 17.10
C SER A 10 11.22 -17.48 17.55
N SER A 11 12.39 -17.40 16.92
CA SER A 11 13.33 -16.27 17.06
C SER A 11 12.91 -15.04 16.26
N ASP A 12 11.90 -15.18 15.39
CA ASP A 12 11.41 -14.12 14.48
C ASP A 12 10.34 -13.23 15.13
N ASN A 13 10.19 -13.33 16.45
CA ASN A 13 9.28 -12.51 17.23
C ASN A 13 9.70 -11.04 17.31
N TYR A 14 10.89 -10.68 16.78
CA TYR A 14 11.47 -9.35 16.90
C TYR A 14 11.87 -8.78 15.54
N PHE A 15 11.63 -7.49 15.35
CA PHE A 15 12.10 -6.74 14.18
C PHE A 15 13.02 -5.59 14.59
N HIS A 16 13.88 -5.20 13.66
CA HIS A 16 14.72 -4.03 13.80
C HIS A 16 13.95 -2.76 13.43
N ILE A 17 14.22 -1.65 14.13
CA ILE A 17 13.64 -0.34 13.81
C ILE A 17 14.79 0.54 13.35
N ALA A 18 14.69 1.06 12.13
CA ALA A 18 15.62 2.02 11.57
C ALA A 18 14.94 3.38 11.38
N MET A 19 15.74 4.44 11.43
CA MET A 19 15.33 5.77 11.00
C MET A 19 15.79 5.95 9.55
N ALA A 20 14.98 6.58 8.69
CA ALA A 20 15.21 6.55 7.25
C ALA A 20 16.38 7.45 6.75
N ILE A 21 17.31 7.88 7.61
CA ILE A 21 18.08 9.12 7.37
C ILE A 21 19.62 8.97 7.46
N ASP A 22 20.18 7.91 8.07
CA ASP A 22 21.63 7.84 8.32
C ASP A 22 22.35 6.68 7.58
N ASP A 23 23.56 6.93 7.05
CA ASP A 23 24.41 5.91 6.37
C ASP A 23 24.75 4.72 7.28
N LEU A 24 24.83 4.94 8.60
CA LEU A 24 25.02 3.88 9.59
C LEU A 24 23.84 2.89 9.61
N ASP A 25 22.63 3.37 9.28
CA ASP A 25 21.43 2.54 9.22
C ASP A 25 21.42 1.63 7.98
N LEU A 26 22.14 1.98 6.91
CA LEU A 26 22.28 1.10 5.73
C LEU A 26 23.08 -0.17 6.06
N LEU A 27 24.19 -0.05 6.79
CA LEU A 27 25.00 -1.21 7.21
C LEU A 27 24.24 -2.12 8.18
N HIS A 28 23.49 -1.52 9.11
CA HIS A 28 22.61 -2.28 10.00
C HIS A 28 21.49 -2.97 9.24
N PHE A 29 20.83 -2.28 8.30
CA PHE A 29 19.84 -2.86 7.41
C PHE A 29 20.41 -4.05 6.63
N GLN A 30 21.60 -3.92 6.04
CA GLN A 30 22.26 -5.02 5.32
C GLN A 30 22.55 -6.23 6.23
N SER A 31 22.97 -6.00 7.48
CA SER A 31 23.22 -7.06 8.45
C SER A 31 21.92 -7.82 8.80
N HIS A 32 20.83 -7.09 9.04
CA HIS A 32 19.51 -7.66 9.31
C HIS A 32 18.94 -8.38 8.08
N LEU A 33 19.08 -7.79 6.89
CA LEU A 33 18.64 -8.36 5.62
C LEU A 33 19.34 -9.70 5.32
N LYS A 34 20.67 -9.78 5.52
CA LYS A 34 21.45 -11.03 5.35
C LYS A 34 21.00 -12.15 6.28
N ARG A 35 20.42 -11.81 7.44
CA ARG A 35 19.88 -12.75 8.42
C ARG A 35 18.41 -13.08 8.20
N GLY A 36 17.78 -12.53 7.16
CA GLY A 36 16.34 -12.68 6.90
C GLY A 36 15.45 -11.97 7.93
N GLN A 37 15.99 -11.00 8.68
CA GLN A 37 15.25 -10.32 9.75
C GLN A 37 14.45 -9.13 9.23
N LEU A 38 13.21 -9.01 9.68
CA LEU A 38 12.33 -7.89 9.34
C LEU A 38 12.90 -6.56 9.87
N THR A 39 12.86 -5.54 9.03
CA THR A 39 13.22 -4.16 9.39
C THR A 39 12.04 -3.23 9.14
N MET A 40 11.62 -2.50 10.17
CA MET A 40 10.62 -1.43 10.09
C MET A 40 11.34 -0.09 10.02
N VAL A 41 11.06 0.69 8.97
CA VAL A 41 11.54 2.06 8.86
C VAL A 41 10.42 3.00 9.25
N ARG A 42 10.69 3.91 10.20
CA ARG A 42 9.71 4.89 10.67
C ARG A 42 9.86 6.23 9.97
N ASP A 43 8.81 7.03 10.05
CA ASP A 43 8.78 8.44 9.62
C ASP A 43 9.22 8.67 8.17
N VAL A 44 9.04 7.65 7.33
CA VAL A 44 9.37 7.63 5.89
C VAL A 44 8.68 8.78 5.14
N LEU A 45 7.57 9.31 5.65
CA LEU A 45 6.83 10.41 5.06
C LEU A 45 7.29 11.79 5.52
N ALA A 46 8.01 11.89 6.64
CA ALA A 46 8.51 13.17 7.16
C ALA A 46 9.46 13.86 6.17
N THR A 47 10.09 13.09 5.28
CA THR A 47 10.95 13.55 4.20
C THR A 47 10.19 14.18 3.03
N THR A 48 8.85 14.18 3.03
CA THR A 48 8.05 14.71 1.91
C THR A 48 6.99 15.73 2.30
N PHE A 49 6.98 16.85 1.57
CA PHE A 49 6.08 17.97 1.83
C PHE A 49 4.64 17.74 1.35
N ARG A 50 3.65 17.75 2.26
CA ARG A 50 2.22 18.09 2.02
C ARG A 50 1.57 17.54 0.73
N GLN A 51 1.41 16.22 0.61
CA GLN A 51 0.37 15.68 -0.27
C GLN A 51 -0.61 14.87 0.57
N SER A 52 -1.84 15.38 0.64
CA SER A 52 -2.88 14.78 1.46
C SER A 52 -3.25 13.41 0.88
N ARG A 53 -3.38 12.43 1.78
CA ARG A 53 -3.94 11.10 1.50
C ARG A 53 -5.41 11.02 1.93
N ASP A 54 -6.03 12.18 2.20
CA ASP A 54 -7.44 12.28 2.51
C ASP A 54 -8.29 11.60 1.42
N PRO A 55 -9.32 10.83 1.81
CA PRO A 55 -10.19 10.10 0.89
C PRO A 55 -10.68 10.94 -0.30
N MET A 56 -11.09 12.18 -0.08
CA MET A 56 -11.63 13.04 -1.14
C MET A 56 -10.54 13.62 -2.04
N VAL A 57 -9.31 13.79 -1.51
CA VAL A 57 -8.16 14.16 -2.34
C VAL A 57 -7.74 12.99 -3.23
N MET A 58 -7.72 11.78 -2.70
CA MET A 58 -7.44 10.55 -3.44
C MET A 58 -8.50 10.30 -4.53
N GLU A 59 -9.78 10.49 -4.21
CA GLU A 59 -10.90 10.39 -5.15
C GLU A 59 -10.71 11.30 -6.37
N ARG A 60 -10.43 12.59 -6.12
CA ARG A 60 -10.20 13.58 -7.18
C ARG A 60 -9.00 13.21 -8.04
N ALA A 61 -7.90 12.78 -7.42
CA ALA A 61 -6.71 12.36 -8.14
C ALA A 61 -6.99 11.16 -9.04
N MET A 62 -7.82 10.21 -8.61
CA MET A 62 -8.21 9.06 -9.41
C MET A 62 -9.18 9.38 -10.56
N ARG A 63 -10.00 10.44 -10.42
CA ARG A 63 -10.87 10.92 -11.51
C ARG A 63 -10.10 11.63 -12.62
N GLN A 64 -9.14 12.48 -12.24
CA GLN A 64 -8.43 13.36 -13.19
C GLN A 64 -7.70 12.61 -14.29
N VAL A 65 -7.31 11.35 -14.07
CA VAL A 65 -6.63 10.53 -15.07
C VAL A 65 -7.57 10.02 -16.18
N LYS A 66 -8.88 9.98 -15.93
CA LYS A 66 -9.86 9.45 -16.90
C LYS A 66 -10.16 10.40 -18.06
N HIS A 67 -9.72 11.66 -18.00
CA HIS A 67 -9.94 12.63 -19.08
C HIS A 67 -9.06 12.40 -20.33
N MET A 68 -8.19 11.39 -20.35
CA MET A 68 -7.13 11.30 -21.35
C MET A 68 -7.30 10.31 -22.51
N LYS A 69 -8.36 9.49 -22.64
CA LYS A 69 -8.78 8.86 -23.93
C LYS A 69 -9.89 7.79 -23.92
N HIS A 70 -10.46 7.37 -22.80
CA HIS A 70 -11.56 6.38 -22.80
C HIS A 70 -12.70 6.86 -21.89
N GLY A 71 -13.95 6.57 -22.26
CA GLY A 71 -15.17 7.09 -21.63
C GLY A 71 -15.23 6.94 -20.10
N GLN A 72 -16.17 7.66 -19.47
CA GLN A 72 -16.38 7.76 -18.03
C GLN A 72 -16.70 6.40 -17.36
N CYS A 73 -15.72 5.51 -17.22
CA CYS A 73 -15.87 4.34 -16.36
C CYS A 73 -15.60 4.78 -14.92
N ASN A 74 -16.62 5.29 -14.22
CA ASN A 74 -16.54 5.71 -12.82
C ASN A 74 -16.61 4.53 -11.84
N GLU A 75 -16.84 3.32 -12.36
CA GLU A 75 -16.94 2.10 -11.59
C GLU A 75 -15.57 1.42 -11.43
N VAL A 76 -15.34 0.88 -10.25
CA VAL A 76 -14.17 0.08 -9.89
C VAL A 76 -14.66 -1.19 -9.20
N GLN A 77 -13.86 -2.26 -9.26
CA GLN A 77 -14.14 -3.47 -8.50
C GLN A 77 -13.61 -3.28 -7.07
N ALA A 78 -14.48 -3.54 -6.10
CA ALA A 78 -14.13 -3.65 -4.69
C ALA A 78 -14.40 -5.07 -4.20
N ILE A 79 -13.79 -5.43 -3.07
CA ILE A 79 -14.03 -6.68 -2.36
C ILE A 79 -14.70 -6.30 -1.04
N ASP A 80 -15.84 -6.92 -0.75
CA ASP A 80 -16.40 -6.89 0.60
C ASP A 80 -15.56 -7.80 1.50
N SER A 81 -15.02 -7.22 2.57
CA SER A 81 -14.08 -7.90 3.45
C SER A 81 -14.80 -8.83 4.44
N LEU A 82 -16.13 -8.80 4.50
CA LEU A 82 -16.93 -9.72 5.32
C LEU A 82 -17.05 -11.10 4.67
N ASP A 83 -17.34 -11.15 3.37
CA ASP A 83 -17.62 -12.39 2.65
C ASP A 83 -16.65 -12.67 1.48
N GLY A 84 -15.77 -11.73 1.15
CA GLY A 84 -14.81 -11.83 0.05
C GLY A 84 -15.43 -11.61 -1.33
N CYS A 85 -16.71 -11.22 -1.42
CA CYS A 85 -17.39 -11.04 -2.69
C CYS A 85 -16.90 -9.79 -3.42
N GLU A 86 -16.77 -9.90 -4.74
CA GLU A 86 -16.45 -8.76 -5.60
C GLU A 86 -17.72 -7.96 -5.93
N VAL A 87 -17.65 -6.65 -5.72
CA VAL A 87 -18.75 -5.73 -5.93
C VAL A 87 -18.30 -4.56 -6.81
N PRO A 88 -19.00 -4.28 -7.93
CA PRO A 88 -18.77 -3.05 -8.67
C PRO A 88 -19.28 -1.87 -7.84
N ILE A 89 -18.47 -0.83 -7.70
CA ILE A 89 -18.84 0.38 -6.95
C ILE A 89 -18.36 1.63 -7.68
N ASN A 90 -19.17 2.70 -7.61
CA ASN A 90 -18.73 4.00 -8.07
C ASN A 90 -17.61 4.51 -7.18
N ILE A 91 -16.53 5.01 -7.78
CA ILE A 91 -15.36 5.51 -7.03
C ILE A 91 -15.73 6.63 -6.05
N HIS A 92 -16.74 7.47 -6.36
CA HIS A 92 -17.26 8.47 -5.43
C HIS A 92 -17.81 7.82 -4.17
N GLN A 93 -18.69 6.84 -4.37
CA GLN A 93 -19.42 6.18 -3.30
C GLN A 93 -18.45 5.43 -2.40
N PHE A 94 -17.43 4.79 -3.00
CA PHE A 94 -16.35 4.17 -2.25
C PHE A 94 -15.62 5.18 -1.35
N PHE A 95 -15.15 6.31 -1.88
CA PHE A 95 -14.43 7.29 -1.04
C PHE A 95 -15.35 8.01 -0.04
N ALA A 96 -16.62 8.20 -0.36
CA ALA A 96 -17.62 8.71 0.58
C ALA A 96 -17.83 7.77 1.79
N GLY A 97 -17.59 6.47 1.62
CA GLY A 97 -17.65 5.47 2.68
C GLY A 97 -16.63 5.70 3.81
N PHE A 98 -15.52 6.40 3.55
CA PHE A 98 -14.54 6.76 4.59
C PHE A 98 -15.03 7.89 5.51
N THR A 99 -15.96 8.73 5.03
CA THR A 99 -16.51 9.86 5.79
C THR A 99 -17.89 9.57 6.36
N THR A 100 -18.63 8.67 5.71
CA THR A 100 -20.02 8.35 6.07
C THR A 100 -20.19 6.85 6.05
N LEU A 101 -20.65 6.29 7.16
CA LEU A 101 -20.85 4.85 7.31
C LEU A 101 -21.97 4.38 6.37
N GLN A 102 -21.68 3.38 5.56
CA GLN A 102 -22.60 2.78 4.59
C GLN A 102 -22.99 1.39 5.05
N PHE A 103 -24.22 0.99 4.76
CA PHE A 103 -24.75 -0.31 5.15
C PHE A 103 -25.22 -1.10 3.93
N ASP A 104 -25.07 -2.41 3.99
CA ASP A 104 -25.58 -3.33 2.96
C ASP A 104 -27.10 -3.56 3.09
N ALA A 105 -27.66 -4.38 2.20
CA ALA A 105 -29.08 -4.73 2.22
C ALA A 105 -29.52 -5.46 3.51
N ARG A 106 -28.57 -6.06 4.23
CA ARG A 106 -28.77 -6.78 5.50
C ARG A 106 -28.55 -5.86 6.70
N LYS A 107 -28.31 -4.56 6.50
CA LYS A 107 -28.01 -3.54 7.51
C LYS A 107 -26.69 -3.79 8.26
N TRP A 108 -25.74 -4.49 7.63
CA TRP A 108 -24.37 -4.61 8.12
C TRP A 108 -23.51 -3.47 7.58
N PRO A 109 -22.57 -2.93 8.37
CA PRO A 109 -21.59 -1.97 7.87
C PRO A 109 -20.84 -2.55 6.67
N GLN A 110 -20.80 -1.82 5.57
CA GLN A 110 -20.00 -2.24 4.42
C GLN A 110 -18.51 -2.11 4.76
N LEU A 111 -17.74 -3.15 4.48
CA LEU A 111 -16.29 -3.16 4.69
C LEU A 111 -15.56 -3.41 3.37
N LEU A 112 -15.45 -2.35 2.55
CA LEU A 112 -14.95 -2.48 1.19
C LEU A 112 -13.45 -2.22 1.09
N LYS A 113 -12.78 -2.98 0.23
CA LYS A 113 -11.40 -2.76 -0.21
C LYS A 113 -11.33 -2.70 -1.73
N LEU A 114 -10.61 -1.74 -2.30
CA LEU A 114 -10.39 -1.71 -3.74
C LEU A 114 -9.57 -2.93 -4.19
N LYS A 115 -10.04 -3.61 -5.23
CA LYS A 115 -9.34 -4.75 -5.83
C LYS A 115 -8.28 -4.27 -6.81
N ASP A 116 -7.07 -4.83 -6.68
CA ASP A 116 -5.94 -4.70 -7.62
C ASP A 116 -5.73 -3.28 -8.15
N TRP A 117 -5.73 -2.31 -7.23
CA TRP A 117 -5.62 -0.90 -7.57
C TRP A 117 -4.19 -0.38 -7.34
N PRO A 118 -3.63 0.44 -8.24
CA PRO A 118 -4.12 0.67 -9.60
C PRO A 118 -3.92 -0.61 -10.44
N PRO A 119 -4.74 -0.84 -11.49
CA PRO A 119 -4.48 -1.94 -12.42
C PRO A 119 -3.03 -1.84 -12.90
N SER A 120 -2.31 -2.97 -12.91
CA SER A 120 -0.85 -3.02 -13.13
C SER A 120 -0.39 -2.28 -14.40
N SER A 121 -1.22 -2.28 -15.45
CA SER A 121 -0.98 -1.55 -16.71
C SER A 121 -1.07 -0.02 -16.61
N LEU A 122 -1.52 0.53 -15.48
CA LEU A 122 -1.89 1.94 -15.34
C LEU A 122 -1.37 2.60 -14.05
N SER A 123 -0.47 1.96 -13.30
CA SER A 123 0.00 2.44 -12.00
C SER A 123 0.61 3.84 -12.06
N ASN A 124 1.56 4.04 -12.97
CA ASN A 124 2.21 5.34 -13.19
C ASN A 124 1.26 6.36 -13.83
N ALA A 125 0.28 5.91 -14.62
CA ALA A 125 -0.67 6.78 -15.29
C ALA A 125 -1.77 7.30 -14.35
N ARG A 126 -2.22 6.49 -13.36
CA ARG A 126 -3.38 6.78 -12.50
C ARG A 126 -3.12 7.70 -11.32
N LEU A 127 -1.91 7.71 -10.76
CA LEU A 127 -1.55 8.68 -9.72
C LEU A 127 -0.10 9.15 -9.90
N PRO A 128 0.25 9.81 -11.01
CA PRO A 128 1.64 10.16 -11.32
C PRO A 128 2.30 10.98 -10.20
N ARG A 129 1.58 11.96 -9.63
CA ARG A 129 2.09 12.79 -8.52
C ARG A 129 2.29 11.99 -7.23
N HIS A 130 1.35 11.09 -6.88
CA HIS A 130 1.49 10.29 -5.66
C HIS A 130 2.52 9.17 -5.83
N GLY A 131 2.62 8.59 -7.03
CA GLY A 131 3.61 7.57 -7.38
C GLY A 131 5.03 8.12 -7.33
N ALA A 132 5.29 9.26 -7.99
CA ALA A 132 6.62 9.91 -7.93
C ALA A 132 7.03 10.23 -6.49
N LYS A 133 6.07 10.69 -5.68
CA LYS A 133 6.34 10.97 -4.26
C LYS A 133 6.54 9.72 -3.43
N PHE A 134 5.80 8.66 -3.70
CA PHE A 134 6.00 7.35 -3.07
C PHE A 134 7.42 6.86 -3.33
N VAL A 135 7.89 6.92 -4.58
CA VAL A 135 9.28 6.56 -4.93
C VAL A 135 10.29 7.47 -4.22
N ALA A 136 10.04 8.78 -4.18
CA ALA A 136 10.89 9.74 -3.49
C ALA A 136 10.99 9.48 -1.97
N CYS A 137 9.96 8.92 -1.36
CA CYS A 137 9.92 8.54 0.05
C CYS A 137 10.65 7.23 0.37
N LEU A 138 10.95 6.38 -0.62
CA LEU A 138 11.41 5.02 -0.32
C LEU A 138 12.67 5.04 0.57
N PRO A 139 12.70 4.26 1.67
CA PRO A 139 13.89 4.14 2.51
C PRO A 139 14.90 3.20 1.85
N PHE A 140 16.19 3.33 2.18
CA PHE A 140 17.26 2.48 1.63
C PHE A 140 17.20 2.42 0.10
N LYS A 141 17.27 3.58 -0.55
CA LYS A 141 17.07 3.74 -2.00
C LYS A 141 18.05 2.92 -2.83
N GLU A 142 19.20 2.57 -2.27
CA GLU A 142 20.15 1.64 -2.85
C GLU A 142 19.48 0.31 -3.20
N TYR A 143 18.54 -0.16 -2.37
CA TYR A 143 17.79 -1.39 -2.54
C TYR A 143 16.38 -1.20 -3.11
N THR A 144 15.73 -0.07 -2.82
CA THR A 144 14.30 0.09 -3.06
C THR A 144 13.98 0.97 -4.27
N HIS A 145 14.90 1.83 -4.71
CA HIS A 145 14.61 2.73 -5.82
C HIS A 145 14.49 1.93 -7.13
N PRO A 146 13.40 2.12 -7.90
CA PRO A 146 13.11 1.30 -9.08
C PRO A 146 14.05 1.58 -10.27
N ASP A 147 14.61 2.78 -10.38
CA ASP A 147 15.48 3.17 -11.50
C ASP A 147 16.96 3.40 -11.09
N GLU A 148 17.19 4.08 -9.96
CA GLU A 148 18.51 4.52 -9.49
C GLU A 148 19.09 3.68 -8.34
N GLY A 149 18.50 2.54 -7.99
CA GLY A 149 18.95 1.71 -6.85
C GLY A 149 20.07 0.74 -7.23
N PRO A 150 21.37 1.03 -6.97
CA PRO A 150 22.48 0.18 -7.42
C PRO A 150 22.49 -1.26 -6.88
N LEU A 151 21.76 -1.52 -5.79
CA LEU A 151 21.62 -2.85 -5.18
C LEU A 151 20.24 -3.47 -5.44
N ASN A 152 19.37 -2.77 -6.18
CA ASN A 152 18.08 -3.29 -6.61
C ASN A 152 18.26 -4.15 -7.87
N ILE A 153 18.28 -5.46 -7.69
CA ILE A 153 18.48 -6.41 -8.80
C ILE A 153 17.46 -6.27 -9.94
N SER A 154 16.26 -5.70 -9.70
CA SER A 154 15.25 -5.56 -10.75
C SER A 154 15.67 -4.64 -11.90
N ILE A 155 16.58 -3.69 -11.64
CA ILE A 155 17.06 -2.74 -12.65
C ILE A 155 18.01 -3.41 -13.65
N HIS A 156 18.65 -4.51 -13.23
CA HIS A 156 19.64 -5.24 -14.03
C HIS A 156 19.06 -6.46 -14.75
N LEU A 157 17.78 -6.78 -14.53
CA LEU A 157 17.13 -7.88 -15.25
C LEU A 157 16.94 -7.52 -16.73
N HIS A 158 17.29 -8.46 -17.62
CA HIS A 158 17.10 -8.33 -19.06
C HIS A 158 15.62 -8.15 -19.43
N GLU A 159 15.35 -7.46 -20.54
CA GLU A 159 13.98 -7.25 -21.04
C GLU A 159 13.24 -8.56 -21.37
N ASN A 160 13.98 -9.61 -21.73
CA ASN A 160 13.44 -10.93 -22.06
C ASN A 160 13.16 -11.79 -20.81
N THR A 161 13.46 -11.29 -19.61
CA THR A 161 13.08 -11.95 -18.36
C THR A 161 11.65 -11.55 -17.99
N LEU A 162 10.83 -12.50 -17.54
CA LEU A 162 9.55 -12.22 -16.92
C LEU A 162 9.78 -11.40 -15.65
N LYS A 163 9.81 -10.07 -15.78
CA LYS A 163 9.91 -9.19 -14.63
C LYS A 163 8.61 -9.31 -13.84
N PRO A 164 8.66 -9.64 -12.55
CA PRO A 164 7.46 -9.53 -11.72
C PRO A 164 6.96 -8.08 -11.75
N ASP A 165 5.67 -7.88 -11.51
CA ASP A 165 5.08 -6.55 -11.40
C ASP A 165 5.62 -5.86 -10.13
N MET A 166 6.71 -5.11 -10.30
CA MET A 166 7.42 -4.36 -9.25
C MET A 166 6.91 -2.92 -9.10
N GLY A 167 5.83 -2.56 -9.81
CA GLY A 167 5.25 -1.22 -9.71
C GLY A 167 4.59 -0.99 -8.34
N PRO A 168 4.49 0.27 -7.89
CA PRO A 168 3.79 0.58 -6.65
C PRO A 168 2.31 0.18 -6.75
N LYS A 169 1.84 -0.60 -5.78
CA LYS A 169 0.43 -0.99 -5.61
C LYS A 169 -0.15 -0.24 -4.42
N ALA A 170 -1.38 0.25 -4.54
CA ALA A 170 -2.05 0.91 -3.43
C ALA A 170 -3.20 0.05 -2.92
N HIS A 171 -3.07 -0.42 -1.69
CA HIS A 171 -4.13 -1.12 -0.99
C HIS A 171 -4.96 -0.11 -0.22
N ILE A 172 -6.19 0.14 -0.68
CA ILE A 172 -7.11 1.13 -0.10
C ILE A 172 -8.36 0.37 0.32
N GLY A 173 -8.71 0.44 1.60
CA GLY A 173 -9.90 -0.17 2.14
C GLY A 173 -10.33 0.50 3.43
N TYR A 174 -11.57 0.24 3.83
CA TYR A 174 -12.12 0.75 5.07
C TYR A 174 -11.43 0.10 6.28
N GLY A 175 -11.25 0.88 7.33
CA GLY A 175 -10.78 0.37 8.61
C GLY A 175 -11.93 -0.27 9.40
N VAL A 176 -11.61 -1.30 10.18
CA VAL A 176 -12.51 -1.80 11.22
C VAL A 176 -12.02 -1.21 12.53
N GLU A 177 -12.87 -0.46 13.23
CA GLU A 177 -12.59 -0.17 14.63
C GLU A 177 -12.71 -1.46 15.44
N PRO A 178 -11.70 -1.82 16.27
CA PRO A 178 -11.73 -3.06 17.06
C PRO A 178 -12.99 -3.24 17.92
N GLU A 179 -13.71 -2.15 18.22
CA GLU A 179 -14.91 -2.13 19.04
C GLU A 179 -16.17 -2.63 18.32
N LEU A 180 -16.14 -2.86 16.99
CA LEU A 180 -17.33 -3.30 16.27
C LEU A 180 -17.71 -4.77 16.45
N GLY A 181 -16.96 -5.56 17.23
CA GLY A 181 -17.36 -6.91 17.68
C GLY A 181 -17.63 -7.95 16.59
N ALA A 182 -17.52 -7.58 15.32
CA ALA A 182 -17.63 -8.49 14.19
C ALA A 182 -16.29 -9.22 14.09
N GLY A 183 -16.29 -10.52 14.44
CA GLY A 183 -15.17 -11.44 14.33
C GLY A 183 -14.74 -11.69 12.88
N ILE A 184 -14.40 -10.63 12.16
CA ILE A 184 -13.69 -10.70 10.89
C ILE A 184 -12.28 -11.14 11.27
N PRO A 185 -11.75 -12.23 10.70
CA PRO A 185 -10.36 -12.58 10.90
C PRO A 185 -9.55 -11.40 10.41
N SER A 186 -8.96 -10.65 11.34
CA SER A 186 -7.89 -9.72 11.03
C SER A 186 -6.90 -10.55 10.22
N GLN A 187 -6.73 -10.24 8.93
CA GLN A 187 -5.50 -10.65 8.27
C GLN A 187 -4.39 -10.15 9.20
N ASN A 188 -3.64 -11.12 9.74
CA ASN A 188 -2.66 -10.90 10.79
C ASN A 188 -1.91 -9.59 10.56
N PRO A 189 -1.82 -8.71 11.57
CA PRO A 189 -1.01 -7.51 11.43
C PRO A 189 0.44 -7.95 11.11
N LEU A 190 0.94 -7.49 9.96
CA LEU A 190 2.35 -7.55 9.58
C LEU A 190 3.19 -6.66 10.50
#